data_AF-A0A919L9K0-F1
#
_entry.id   AF-A0A919L9K0-F1
#
_cell.length_a   1.000
_cell.length_b   1.000
_cell.length_c   1.000
_cell.angle_alpha   90.00
_cell.angle_beta   90.00
_cell.angle_gamma   90.00
#
_symmetry.space_group_name_H-M   'P 1'
#
loop_
_entity.id
_entity.type
_entity.pdbx_description
1 polymer ?
#
loop_
_entity_poly.entity_id
_entity_poly.type
_entity_poly.pdbx_seq_one_letter_code
_entity_poly.pdbx_strand_id
1 'polypeptide(L)'
;MLLIPENTLFVRGATPVLLLADAPVHAYLPVLSAPDGRVPACEGWSVVPKLTLCVVDGPGETGIIIPALAAPVVDGAGGTLEPGEMADWCTDADAAGGVVVLSLEELPEELDWDHLLGSGTARGGFVPALS
;
A
#
# COMPACT_ATOMS: atom_id res chain seq x y z
N MET A 1 5.54 4.06 -13.97
CA MET A 1 4.44 4.96 -14.41
C MET A 1 4.02 5.88 -13.26
N LEU A 2 3.42 7.04 -13.52
CA LEU A 2 2.94 7.93 -12.47
C LEU A 2 1.49 7.56 -12.10
N LEU A 3 1.21 7.32 -10.82
CA LEU A 3 -0.16 7.16 -10.30
C LEU A 3 -0.65 8.50 -9.74
N ILE A 4 -1.91 8.83 -9.98
CA ILE A 4 -2.50 10.05 -9.46
C ILE A 4 -2.80 9.92 -7.96
N PRO A 5 -2.65 10.99 -7.16
CA PRO A 5 -2.87 10.94 -5.71
C PRO A 5 -4.28 10.46 -5.30
N GLU A 6 -5.30 10.78 -6.10
CA GLU A 6 -6.70 10.41 -5.84
C GLU A 6 -6.94 8.90 -5.87
N ASN A 7 -6.06 8.16 -6.52
CA ASN A 7 -6.08 6.70 -6.59
C ASN A 7 -5.18 6.05 -5.53
N THR A 8 -4.72 6.82 -4.54
CA THR A 8 -3.81 6.34 -3.51
C THR A 8 -4.34 6.66 -2.11
N LEU A 9 -4.20 5.72 -1.18
CA LEU A 9 -4.38 5.97 0.25
C LEU A 9 -3.24 5.35 1.06
N PHE A 10 -2.59 6.16 1.89
CA PHE A 10 -1.58 5.71 2.84
C PHE A 10 -2.24 5.48 4.19
N VAL A 11 -2.10 4.27 4.74
CA VAL A 11 -2.67 3.92 6.04
C VAL A 11 -1.56 3.59 7.01
N ARG A 12 -1.55 4.30 8.14
CA ARG A 12 -0.58 4.12 9.22
C ARG A 12 -0.87 2.87 10.06
N GLY A 13 0.14 2.43 10.79
CA GLY A 13 0.06 1.31 11.73
C GLY A 13 1.38 0.58 11.92
N ALA A 14 1.38 -0.46 12.77
CA ALA A 14 2.57 -1.28 13.03
C ALA A 14 3.13 -1.97 11.77
N THR A 15 2.27 -2.21 10.79
CA THR A 15 2.66 -2.54 9.42
C THR A 15 1.84 -1.63 8.52
N PRO A 16 2.41 -0.52 8.03
CA PRO A 16 1.64 0.45 7.25
C PRO A 16 1.21 -0.15 5.91
N VAL A 17 0.07 0.34 5.42
CA VAL A 17 -0.55 -0.13 4.18
C VAL A 17 -0.55 1.00 3.15
N LEU A 18 -0.35 0.63 1.89
CA LEU A 18 -0.50 1.46 0.72
C LEU A 18 -1.61 0.86 -0.16
N LEU A 19 -2.77 1.54 -0.22
CA LEU A 19 -3.87 1.17 -1.09
C LEU A 19 -3.74 1.90 -2.43
N LEU A 20 -3.96 1.18 -3.51
CA LEU A 20 -3.85 1.65 -4.88
C LEU A 20 -5.10 1.26 -5.67
N ALA A 21 -5.88 2.23 -6.13
CA ALA A 21 -6.96 2.01 -7.08
C ALA A 21 -6.47 2.22 -8.52
N ASP A 22 -7.08 1.51 -9.47
CA ASP A 22 -6.78 1.64 -10.92
C ASP A 22 -5.26 1.68 -11.22
N ALA A 23 -4.50 0.88 -10.47
CA ALA A 23 -3.05 0.91 -10.57
C ALA A 23 -2.64 0.20 -11.87
N PRO A 24 -1.78 0.80 -12.71
CA PRO A 24 -1.35 0.16 -13.96
C PRO A 24 -0.57 -1.13 -13.73
N VAL A 25 -0.10 -1.34 -12.51
CA VAL A 25 0.62 -2.53 -12.06
C VAL A 25 -0.28 -3.61 -11.46
N HIS A 26 -1.60 -3.38 -11.36
CA HIS A 26 -2.55 -4.28 -10.70
C HIS A 26 -2.41 -5.74 -11.17
N ALA A 27 -2.40 -5.98 -12.47
CA ALA A 27 -2.32 -7.33 -13.03
C ALA A 27 -0.98 -8.04 -12.78
N TYR A 28 0.08 -7.30 -12.44
CA TYR A 28 1.41 -7.84 -12.16
C TYR A 28 1.62 -8.18 -10.68
N LEU A 29 0.75 -7.66 -9.81
CA LEU A 29 0.74 -8.02 -8.40
C LEU A 29 0.09 -9.40 -8.20
N PRO A 30 0.60 -10.21 -7.25
CA PRO A 30 0.02 -11.51 -6.93
C PRO A 30 -1.39 -11.35 -6.36
N VAL A 31 -2.25 -12.35 -6.57
CA VAL A 31 -3.57 -12.37 -5.90
C VAL A 31 -3.34 -12.51 -4.40
N LEU A 32 -3.98 -11.64 -3.62
CA LEU A 32 -3.86 -11.67 -2.18
C LEU A 32 -4.97 -12.52 -1.57
N SER A 33 -4.57 -13.45 -0.71
CA SER A 33 -5.47 -14.15 0.20
C SER A 33 -4.73 -14.35 1.52
N ALA A 34 -5.20 -13.67 2.57
CA ALA A 34 -4.63 -13.74 3.90
C ALA A 34 -5.75 -13.88 4.94
N PRO A 35 -6.51 -15.01 4.94
CA PRO A 35 -7.64 -15.21 5.84
C PRO A 35 -7.23 -15.32 7.32
N ASP A 36 -5.95 -15.55 7.60
CA ASP A 36 -5.36 -15.55 8.95
C ASP A 36 -4.71 -14.20 9.31
N GLY A 37 -4.88 -13.18 8.45
CA GLY A 37 -4.27 -11.86 8.59
C GLY A 37 -2.77 -11.82 8.26
N ARG A 38 -2.16 -12.95 7.88
CA ARG A 38 -0.73 -12.99 7.54
C ARG A 38 -0.54 -12.68 6.07
N VAL A 39 -0.17 -11.43 5.79
CA VAL A 39 0.09 -10.98 4.43
C VAL A 39 1.38 -11.63 3.88
N PRO A 40 1.34 -12.32 2.73
CA PRO A 40 2.52 -12.92 2.10
C PRO A 40 3.45 -11.84 1.50
N ALA A 41 4.73 -12.18 1.36
CA ALA A 41 5.68 -11.32 0.67
C ALA A 41 5.37 -11.22 -0.84
N CYS A 42 5.55 -10.04 -1.40
CA CYS A 42 5.44 -9.76 -2.82
C CYS A 42 6.83 -9.91 -3.47
N GLU A 43 7.22 -11.15 -3.78
CA GLU A 43 8.56 -11.49 -4.27
C GLU A 43 9.00 -10.66 -5.49
N GLY A 44 10.21 -10.11 -5.44
CA GLY A 44 10.76 -9.29 -6.52
C GLY A 44 10.24 -7.85 -6.56
N TRP A 45 9.43 -7.44 -5.59
CA TRP A 45 9.00 -6.05 -5.42
C TRP A 45 9.75 -5.37 -4.28
N SER A 46 9.89 -4.05 -4.38
CA SER A 46 10.44 -3.21 -3.32
C SER A 46 9.72 -1.86 -3.26
N VAL A 47 9.81 -1.19 -2.11
CA VAL A 47 9.21 0.13 -1.89
C VAL A 47 10.27 1.14 -1.49
N VAL A 48 10.17 2.36 -2.01
CA VAL A 48 10.96 3.52 -1.58
C VAL A 48 10.01 4.53 -0.94
N PRO A 49 9.78 4.45 0.39
CA PRO A 49 8.88 5.36 1.08
C PRO A 49 9.60 6.69 1.36
N LYS A 50 9.25 7.77 0.64
CA LYS A 50 9.74 9.13 0.93
C LYS A 50 8.59 10.11 1.04
N LEU A 51 8.84 11.20 1.77
CA LEU A 51 7.86 12.24 2.07
C LEU A 51 7.16 12.83 0.84
N THR A 52 7.91 13.05 -0.23
CA THR A 52 7.38 13.71 -1.44
C THR A 52 6.94 12.72 -2.51
N LEU A 53 7.60 11.56 -2.57
CA LEU A 53 7.40 10.54 -3.60
C LEU A 53 7.51 9.16 -2.96
N CYS A 54 6.54 8.29 -3.24
CA CYS A 54 6.65 6.86 -2.92
C CYS A 54 6.82 6.09 -4.23
N VAL A 55 7.75 5.14 -4.26
CA VAL A 55 7.95 4.26 -5.42
C VAL A 55 7.63 2.84 -5.00
N VAL A 56 6.81 2.15 -5.79
CA VAL A 56 6.66 0.69 -5.72
C VAL A 56 7.29 0.14 -6.97
N ASP A 57 8.47 -0.45 -6.81
CA ASP A 57 9.31 -0.99 -7.88
C ASP A 57 9.13 -2.50 -7.96
N GLY A 58 8.96 -3.02 -9.16
CA GLY A 58 8.69 -4.43 -9.42
C GLY A 58 9.53 -4.98 -10.56
N PRO A 59 9.35 -6.27 -10.91
CA PRO A 59 10.19 -6.93 -11.90
C PRO A 59 10.09 -6.28 -13.30
N GLY A 60 11.24 -6.16 -13.98
CA GLY A 60 11.30 -5.65 -15.36
C GLY A 60 11.07 -4.15 -15.41
N GLU A 61 10.10 -3.70 -16.21
CA GLU A 61 9.70 -2.29 -16.31
C GLU A 61 8.41 -2.00 -15.53
N THR A 62 8.06 -2.91 -14.61
CA THR A 62 6.82 -2.84 -13.82
C THR A 62 7.07 -2.00 -12.58
N GLY A 63 6.43 -0.84 -12.47
CA GLY A 63 6.54 -0.03 -11.27
C GLY A 63 5.71 1.25 -11.33
N ILE A 64 5.44 1.81 -10.16
CA ILE A 64 4.70 3.06 -10.03
C ILE A 64 5.43 4.07 -9.15
N ILE A 65 5.27 5.33 -9.52
CA ILE A 65 5.69 6.50 -8.75
C ILE A 65 4.42 7.19 -8.30
N ILE A 66 4.36 7.55 -7.04
CA ILE A 66 3.20 8.15 -6.38
C ILE A 66 3.64 9.49 -5.81
N PRO A 67 2.96 10.61 -6.13
CA PRO A 67 3.16 11.90 -5.46
C PRO A 67 2.64 11.86 -4.01
N ALA A 68 3.44 11.28 -3.10
CA ALA A 68 3.02 10.96 -1.74
C ALA A 68 2.54 12.17 -0.94
N LEU A 69 3.14 13.35 -1.14
CA LEU A 69 2.74 14.59 -0.45
C LEU A 69 1.30 15.03 -0.74
N ALA A 70 0.74 14.65 -1.89
CA ALA A 70 -0.59 15.05 -2.33
C ALA A 70 -1.67 13.99 -2.06
N ALA A 71 -1.26 12.78 -1.66
CA ALA A 71 -2.16 11.68 -1.40
C ALA A 71 -2.60 11.67 0.08
N PRO A 72 -3.83 11.23 0.37
CA PRO A 72 -4.31 11.15 1.74
C PRO A 72 -3.51 10.16 2.57
N VAL A 73 -3.27 10.53 3.83
CA VAL A 73 -2.71 9.66 4.86
C VAL A 73 -3.74 9.57 5.99
N VAL A 74 -4.00 8.36 6.48
CA VAL A 74 -4.96 8.10 7.55
C VAL A 74 -4.37 7.18 8.61
N ASP A 75 -4.82 7.33 9.86
CA ASP A 75 -4.60 6.35 10.90
C ASP A 75 -5.65 5.23 10.77
N GLY A 76 -5.18 4.00 10.50
CA GLY A 76 -6.04 2.83 10.33
C GLY A 76 -6.25 2.03 11.60
N ALA A 77 -5.67 2.44 12.72
CA ALA A 77 -5.78 1.75 13.99
C ALA A 77 -7.15 2.01 14.65
N GLY A 78 -8.18 1.24 14.28
CA GLY A 78 -9.45 1.20 15.02
C GLY A 78 -10.72 1.58 14.26
N GLY A 79 -10.73 1.42 12.93
CA GLY A 79 -11.96 1.50 12.13
C GLY A 79 -12.48 2.91 11.84
N THR A 80 -11.88 3.96 12.42
CA THR A 80 -12.17 5.35 12.05
C THR A 80 -10.97 5.91 11.29
N LEU A 81 -11.21 6.43 10.08
CA LEU A 81 -10.18 7.06 9.25
C LEU A 81 -9.88 8.48 9.76
N GLU A 82 -8.95 8.60 10.71
CA GLU A 82 -8.47 9.90 11.15
C GLU A 82 -7.31 10.39 10.25
N PRO A 83 -7.21 11.70 9.93
CA PRO A 83 -6.09 12.21 9.15
C PRO A 83 -4.74 11.93 9.83
N GLY A 84 -3.79 11.39 9.07
CA GLY A 84 -2.42 11.13 9.50
C GLY A 84 -1.39 12.01 8.77
N GLU A 85 -0.12 11.85 9.13
CA GLU A 85 0.99 12.55 8.48
C GLU A 85 1.89 11.59 7.70
N MET A 86 2.33 12.01 6.51
CA MET A 86 3.20 11.21 5.63
C MET A 86 4.57 10.91 6.28
N ALA A 87 5.08 11.83 7.10
CA ALA A 87 6.33 11.62 7.83
C ALA A 87 6.25 10.47 8.82
N ASP A 88 5.11 10.36 9.49
CA ASP A 88 4.87 9.27 10.41
C ASP A 88 4.65 7.95 9.66
N TRP A 89 3.93 7.96 8.53
CA TRP A 89 3.80 6.76 7.70
C TRP A 89 5.16 6.26 7.17
N CYS A 90 6.07 7.16 6.78
CA CYS A 90 7.45 6.78 6.44
C CYS A 90 8.19 6.15 7.62
N THR A 91 8.00 6.71 8.83
CA THR A 91 8.60 6.17 10.06
C THR A 91 8.06 4.77 10.38
N ASP A 92 6.74 4.57 10.21
CA ASP A 92 6.09 3.28 10.36
C ASP A 92 6.65 2.26 9.35
N ALA A 93 6.90 2.68 8.10
CA ALA A 93 7.43 1.82 7.04
C ALA A 93 8.87 1.39 7.31
N ASP A 94 9.71 2.32 7.76
CA ASP A 94 11.09 2.05 8.16
C ASP A 94 11.13 1.09 9.37
N ALA A 95 10.25 1.28 10.36
CA ALA A 95 10.15 0.41 11.53
C ALA A 95 9.67 -1.01 11.18
N ALA A 96 8.76 -1.14 10.21
CA ALA A 96 8.27 -2.42 9.71
C ALA A 96 9.23 -3.08 8.69
N GLY A 97 10.23 -2.35 8.18
CA GLY A 97 11.12 -2.81 7.12
C GLY A 97 10.47 -2.90 5.74
N GLY A 98 9.32 -2.25 5.54
CA GLY A 98 8.48 -2.36 4.35
C GLY A 98 7.04 -1.98 4.63
N VAL A 99 6.16 -2.22 3.65
CA VAL A 99 4.74 -1.88 3.72
C VAL A 99 3.90 -3.00 3.11
N VAL A 100 2.62 -3.07 3.44
CA VAL A 100 1.66 -3.88 2.66
C VAL A 100 1.15 -3.03 1.50
N VAL A 101 1.30 -3.50 0.27
CA VAL A 101 0.69 -2.87 -0.90
C VAL A 101 -0.54 -3.67 -1.30
N LEU A 102 -1.70 -3.01 -1.35
CA LEU A 102 -2.94 -3.57 -1.87
C LEU A 102 -3.38 -2.78 -3.09
N SER A 103 -3.54 -3.46 -4.21
CA SER A 103 -4.15 -2.92 -5.39
C SER A 103 -5.58 -3.43 -5.54
N LEU A 104 -6.50 -2.49 -5.72
CA LEU A 104 -7.95 -2.66 -5.77
C LEU A 104 -8.49 -2.07 -7.08
N GLU A 105 -9.74 -2.38 -7.42
CA GLU A 105 -10.44 -1.72 -8.51
C GLU A 105 -10.75 -0.25 -8.15
N GLU A 106 -11.23 -0.02 -6.93
CA GLU A 106 -11.56 1.29 -6.38
C GLU A 106 -11.06 1.43 -4.93
N LEU A 107 -10.83 2.67 -4.48
CA LEU A 107 -10.51 2.91 -3.07
C LEU A 107 -11.77 2.76 -2.23
N PRO A 108 -11.72 2.03 -1.10
CA PRO A 108 -12.89 1.86 -0.26
C PRO A 108 -13.18 3.13 0.55
N GLU A 109 -14.46 3.39 0.79
CA GLU A 109 -14.89 4.47 1.70
C GLU A 109 -14.61 4.13 3.17
N GLU A 110 -14.63 2.84 3.52
CA GLU A 110 -14.37 2.31 4.86
C GLU A 110 -13.34 1.17 4.82
N LEU A 111 -12.45 1.09 5.81
CA LEU A 111 -11.41 0.05 5.89
C LEU A 111 -11.90 -1.19 6.65
N ASP A 112 -12.56 -2.09 5.93
CA ASP A 112 -12.84 -3.47 6.38
C ASP A 112 -11.66 -4.39 6.00
N TRP A 113 -10.69 -4.52 6.90
CA TRP A 113 -9.49 -5.33 6.67
C TRP A 113 -9.79 -6.81 6.45
N ASP A 114 -10.77 -7.37 7.15
CA ASP A 114 -11.15 -8.78 7.00
C ASP A 114 -11.68 -9.02 5.58
N HIS A 115 -12.50 -8.10 5.07
CA HIS A 115 -12.97 -8.16 3.68
C HIS A 115 -11.84 -7.94 2.67
N LEU A 116 -11.00 -6.92 2.86
CA LEU A 116 -9.91 -6.57 1.94
C LEU A 116 -8.88 -7.70 1.81
N LEU A 117 -8.58 -8.41 2.90
CA LEU A 117 -7.58 -9.49 2.92
C LEU A 117 -8.18 -10.86 2.61
N GLY A 118 -9.49 -11.05 2.84
CA GLY A 118 -10.18 -12.34 2.70
C GLY A 118 -10.96 -12.55 1.40
N SER A 119 -11.35 -11.49 0.70
CA SER A 119 -12.23 -11.57 -0.48
C SER A 119 -11.56 -12.10 -1.76
N GLY A 120 -10.22 -12.05 -1.84
CA GLY A 120 -9.47 -12.47 -3.02
C GLY A 120 -9.57 -11.51 -4.21
N THR A 121 -10.17 -10.33 -4.03
CA THR A 121 -10.28 -9.29 -5.08
C THR A 121 -9.07 -8.36 -5.08
N ALA A 122 -8.43 -8.19 -3.92
CA ALA A 122 -7.20 -7.44 -3.80
C ALA A 122 -6.00 -8.19 -4.39
N ARG A 123 -5.04 -7.43 -4.90
CA ARG A 123 -3.72 -7.94 -5.32
C ARG A 123 -2.60 -7.24 -4.58
N GLY A 124 -1.51 -7.95 -4.33
CA GLY A 124 -0.32 -7.43 -3.70
C GLY A 124 0.09 -8.26 -2.50
N GLY A 125 0.69 -7.61 -1.51
CA GLY A 125 1.32 -8.28 -0.38
C GLY A 125 2.30 -7.37 0.34
N PHE A 126 3.12 -7.95 1.21
CA PHE A 126 4.19 -7.24 1.88
C PHE A 126 5.34 -6.94 0.91
N VAL A 127 5.67 -5.67 0.76
CA VAL A 127 6.73 -5.16 -0.11
C VAL A 127 7.85 -4.59 0.77
N PRO A 128 9.06 -5.19 0.75
CA PRO A 128 10.17 -4.73 1.58
C PRO A 128 10.68 -3.35 1.13
N ALA A 129 11.15 -2.54 2.08
CA ALA A 129 11.80 -1.28 1.77
C ALA A 129 13.14 -1.53 1.06
N LEU A 130 13.40 -0.78 -0.02
CA LEU A 130 14.69 -0.81 -0.70
C LEU A 130 15.71 -0.05 0.16
N SER A 131 16.65 -0.81 0.74
CA SER A 131 17.78 -0.31 1.53
C SER A 131 18.90 0.24 0.66
#